data_AF-A0A2V4DA27-F1
#
_entry.id   AF-A0A2V4DA27-F1
#
_cell.length_a   1.000
_cell.length_b   1.000
_cell.length_c   1.000
_cell.angle_alpha   90.00
_cell.angle_beta   90.00
_cell.angle_gamma   90.00
#
_symmetry.space_group_name_H-M   'P 1'
#
loop_
_entity.id
_entity.type
_entity.pdbx_description
1 polymer ?
#
loop_
_entity_poly.entity_id
_entity_poly.type
_entity_poly.pdbx_seq_one_letter_code
_entity_poly.pdbx_strand_id
1 'polypeptide(L)'
;MRDGAFKGKWQVAAAMDAYRVEGTVPMGKVRQQFTLDVIAADTADAEHRVYSIIGSRHKAKRRKIEINSCDKIDPRESREAQVIDYFREQLATMEPLPTKESPAQEALPKEEE
;
A
#
# COMPACT_ATOMS: atom_id res chain seq x y z
N MET A 1 3.34 16.15 37.34
CA MET A 1 4.08 16.45 36.09
C MET A 1 4.42 15.12 35.41
N ARG A 2 3.87 14.68 34.28
CA ARG A 2 3.33 15.37 33.10
C ARG A 2 2.10 14.59 32.59
N ASP A 3 0.96 15.25 32.48
CA ASP A 3 -0.17 14.80 31.68
C ASP A 3 0.24 14.83 30.20
N GLY A 4 0.66 13.67 29.69
CA GLY A 4 0.86 13.47 28.27
C GLY A 4 -0.49 13.35 27.59
N ALA A 5 -1.12 14.49 27.27
CA ALA A 5 -2.34 14.55 26.48
C ALA A 5 -2.15 13.76 25.18
N PHE A 6 -2.73 12.56 25.12
CA PHE A 6 -2.80 11.75 23.91
C PHE A 6 -3.78 12.45 22.97
N LYS A 7 -3.30 13.45 22.23
CA LYS A 7 -4.08 14.15 21.21
C LYS A 7 -4.15 13.29 19.94
N GLY A 8 -4.66 12.07 20.11
CA GLY A 8 -5.05 11.16 19.05
C GLY A 8 -6.35 11.67 18.48
N LYS A 9 -6.26 12.59 17.53
CA LYS A 9 -7.35 12.92 16.61
C LYS A 9 -7.66 11.66 15.79
N TRP A 10 -8.51 10.78 16.32
CA TRP A 10 -9.17 9.73 15.54
C TRP A 10 -10.21 10.39 14.64
N GLN A 11 -9.74 11.01 13.56
CA GLN A 11 -10.61 11.41 12.47
C GLN A 11 -10.73 10.21 11.52
N VAL A 12 -11.65 9.30 11.83
CA VAL A 12 -12.00 8.19 10.93
C VAL A 12 -13.28 8.59 10.19
N ALA A 13 -13.16 9.55 9.28
CA ALA A 13 -14.20 9.90 8.30
C ALA A 13 -13.65 10.71 7.10
N ALA A 14 -12.35 10.59 6.80
CA ALA A 14 -11.83 10.99 5.49
C ALA A 14 -11.84 9.74 4.60
N ALA A 15 -12.20 9.89 3.32
CA ALA A 15 -12.11 8.80 2.35
C ALA A 15 -10.69 8.21 2.40
N MET A 16 -10.60 6.92 2.74
CA MET A 16 -9.31 6.23 2.84
C MET A 16 -8.86 5.86 1.44
N ASP A 17 -7.59 6.12 1.15
CA ASP A 17 -6.97 5.82 -0.12
C ASP A 17 -5.80 4.84 0.06
N ALA A 18 -5.43 4.16 -1.02
CA ALA A 18 -4.24 3.33 -1.06
C ALA A 18 -3.02 4.17 -1.47
N TYR A 19 -1.94 4.07 -0.69
CA TYR A 19 -0.67 4.73 -0.94
C TYR A 19 0.44 3.70 -1.01
N ARG A 20 1.31 3.82 -2.01
CA ARG A 20 2.56 3.09 -2.11
C ARG A 20 3.68 3.98 -1.60
N VAL A 21 4.41 3.49 -0.61
CA VAL A 21 5.55 4.18 -0.04
C VAL A 21 6.79 3.37 -0.31
N GLU A 22 7.76 4.03 -0.94
CA GLU A 22 9.06 3.44 -1.24
C GLU A 22 10.14 4.13 -0.44
N GLY A 23 11.13 3.37 -0.01
CA GLY A 23 12.22 3.90 0.78
C GLY A 23 13.35 2.92 0.98
N THR A 24 14.30 3.32 1.81
CA THR A 24 15.39 2.46 2.26
C THR A 24 15.46 2.38 3.77
N VAL A 25 15.78 1.19 4.26
CA VAL A 25 16.04 0.91 5.67
C VAL A 25 17.40 0.26 5.85
N PRO A 26 18.18 0.65 6.87
CA PRO A 26 19.40 -0.06 7.20
C PRO A 26 19.06 -1.35 7.95
N MET A 27 19.30 -2.47 7.28
CA MET A 27 19.21 -3.81 7.86
C MET A 27 20.63 -4.29 8.20
N GLY A 28 21.07 -3.98 9.42
CA GLY A 28 22.42 -4.30 9.88
C GLY A 28 23.49 -3.55 9.07
N LYS A 29 24.17 -4.25 8.16
CA LYS A 29 25.27 -3.71 7.32
C LYS A 29 24.81 -3.23 5.94
N VAL A 30 23.59 -3.56 5.51
CA VAL A 30 23.09 -3.28 4.16
C VAL A 30 21.94 -2.27 4.23
N ARG A 31 21.82 -1.39 3.24
CA ARG A 31 20.62 -0.59 3.02
C ARG A 31 19.68 -1.36 2.11
N GLN A 32 18.54 -1.79 2.64
CA GLN A 32 17.53 -2.53 1.90
C GLN A 32 16.43 -1.57 1.43
N GLN A 33 16.11 -1.62 0.14
CA GLN A 33 14.93 -0.95 -0.41
C GLN A 33 13.66 -1.69 0.02
N PHE A 34 12.62 -0.93 0.34
CA PHE A 34 11.30 -1.45 0.63
C PHE A 34 10.25 -0.71 -0.19
N THR A 35 9.19 -1.45 -0.52
CA THR A 35 7.96 -0.95 -1.12
C THR A 35 6.83 -1.47 -0.24
N LEU A 36 6.05 -0.57 0.35
CA LEU A 36 4.94 -0.92 1.22
C LEU A 36 3.68 -0.19 0.77
N ASP A 37 2.60 -0.94 0.61
CA ASP A 37 1.29 -0.40 0.27
C ASP A 37 0.47 -0.25 1.57
N VAL A 38 -0.01 0.95 1.86
CA VAL A 38 -0.75 1.28 3.08
C VAL A 38 -2.05 2.02 2.77
N ILE A 39 -3.08 1.74 3.57
CA ILE A 39 -4.33 2.50 3.56
C ILE A 39 -4.14 3.72 4.45
N ALA A 40 -4.39 4.92 3.95
CA ALA A 40 -4.26 6.15 4.73
C ALA A 40 -5.24 7.23 4.26
N ALA A 41 -5.49 8.23 5.11
CA ALA A 41 -6.30 9.40 4.74
C ALA A 41 -5.50 10.44 3.93
N ASP A 42 -4.23 10.61 4.25
CA ASP A 42 -3.31 11.55 3.61
C ASP A 42 -1.88 10.97 3.57
N THR A 43 -0.99 11.67 2.87
CA THR A 43 0.42 11.27 2.75
C THR A 43 1.13 11.24 4.11
N ALA A 44 0.80 12.16 5.02
CA ALA A 44 1.41 12.21 6.35
C ALA A 44 1.05 10.99 7.21
N ASP A 45 -0.21 10.54 7.17
CA ASP A 45 -0.69 9.33 7.83
C ASP A 45 -0.09 8.08 7.19
N ALA A 46 0.07 8.06 5.85
CA ALA A 46 0.74 6.98 5.14
C ALA A 46 2.18 6.80 5.65
N GLU A 47 2.96 7.88 5.73
CA GLU A 47 4.32 7.84 6.30
C GLU A 47 4.32 7.35 7.75
N HIS A 48 3.40 7.86 8.57
CA HIS A 48 3.29 7.48 9.97
C HIS A 48 3.00 5.97 10.16
N ARG A 49 2.16 5.40 9.29
CA ARG A 49 1.88 3.97 9.24
C ARG A 49 3.11 3.17 8.83
N VAL A 50 3.81 3.60 7.79
CA VAL A 50 5.06 2.96 7.34
C VAL A 50 6.11 2.94 8.45
N TYR A 51 6.33 4.07 9.13
CA TYR A 51 7.23 4.12 10.28
C TYR A 51 6.84 3.14 11.40
N SER A 52 5.53 2.96 11.62
CA SER A 52 5.02 2.06 12.66
C SER A 52 5.18 0.58 12.28
N ILE A 53 4.91 0.24 11.02
CA ILE A 53 5.10 -1.11 10.46
C ILE A 53 6.57 -1.51 10.50
N ILE A 54 7.44 -0.65 9.96
CA ILE A 54 8.88 -0.89 9.91
C ILE A 54 9.49 -0.89 11.32
N GLY A 55 9.06 0.02 12.18
CA GLY A 55 9.55 0.11 13.55
C GLY A 55 9.22 -1.12 14.40
N SER A 56 8.00 -1.67 14.26
CA SER A 56 7.57 -2.85 15.02
C SER A 56 8.14 -4.15 14.47
N ARG A 57 8.07 -4.37 13.15
CA ARG A 57 8.51 -5.63 12.52
C ARG A 57 10.04 -5.74 12.38
N HIS A 58 10.72 -4.63 12.12
CA HIS A 58 12.16 -4.63 11.81
C HIS A 58 13.02 -3.89 12.84
N LYS A 59 12.43 -3.38 13.94
CA LYS A 59 13.12 -2.61 14.99
C LYS A 59 13.95 -1.43 14.47
N ALA A 60 13.59 -0.90 13.30
CA ALA A 60 14.27 0.23 12.71
C ALA A 60 13.80 1.54 13.35
N LYS A 61 14.76 2.36 13.78
CA LYS A 61 14.47 3.68 14.36
C LYS A 61 14.02 4.62 13.24
N ARG A 62 12.97 5.43 13.47
CA ARG A 62 12.44 6.42 12.51
C ARG A 62 13.52 7.25 11.81
N ARG A 63 14.50 7.75 12.57
CA ARG A 63 15.62 8.57 12.07
C ARG A 63 16.55 7.87 11.07
N LYS A 64 16.47 6.54 10.96
CA LYS A 64 17.31 5.73 10.08
C LYS A 64 16.56 5.31 8.81
N ILE A 65 15.27 5.57 8.73
CA ILE A 65 14.41 5.18 7.60
C ILE A 65 14.43 6.38 6.66
N GLU A 66 14.83 6.15 5.41
CA GLU A 66 14.79 7.17 4.35
C GLU A 66 13.59 6.84 3.46
N ILE A 67 12.58 7.71 3.42
CA ILE A 67 11.44 7.57 2.50
C ILE A 67 11.81 8.32 1.21
N ASN A 68 11.71 7.63 0.08
CA ASN A 68 12.06 8.16 -1.23
C ASN A 68 10.83 8.75 -1.95
N SER A 69 9.70 8.04 -1.92
CA SER A 69 8.45 8.48 -2.55
C SER A 69 7.23 7.99 -1.77
N CYS A 70 6.13 8.74 -1.90
CA CYS A 70 4.83 8.38 -1.38
C CYS A 70 3.76 8.75 -2.42
N ASP A 71 3.30 7.75 -3.17
CA ASP A 71 2.41 7.94 -4.30
C ASP A 71 1.06 7.29 -4.03
N LYS A 72 -0.02 7.97 -4.42
CA LYS A 72 -1.38 7.41 -4.37
C LYS A 72 -1.54 6.38 -5.49
N ILE A 73 -1.99 5.17 -5.15
CA ILE A 73 -2.18 4.06 -6.09
C ILE A 73 -3.64 3.61 -6.13
N ASP A 74 -4.01 2.88 -7.18
CA ASP A 74 -5.28 2.15 -7.22
C ASP A 74 -5.18 0.94 -6.29
N PRO A 75 -6.17 0.71 -5.39
CA PRO A 75 -6.19 -0.45 -4.51
C PRO A 75 -6.14 -1.81 -5.23
N ARG A 76 -6.50 -1.89 -6.52
CA ARG A 76 -6.43 -3.13 -7.34
C ARG A 76 -5.01 -3.54 -7.72
N GLU A 77 -4.09 -2.58 -7.82
CA GLU A 77 -2.67 -2.80 -8.19
C GLU A 77 -1.78 -3.03 -6.95
N SER A 78 -2.39 -3.01 -5.75
CA SER A 78 -1.70 -3.25 -4.49
C SER A 78 -1.33 -4.70 -4.30
N ARG A 79 -0.16 -4.95 -3.68
CA ARG A 79 0.30 -6.32 -3.35
C ARG A 79 0.02 -6.70 -1.90
N GLU A 80 -0.39 -5.74 -1.08
CA GLU A 80 -0.58 -5.95 0.36
C GLU A 80 -2.00 -6.46 0.65
N ALA A 81 -2.08 -7.60 1.35
CA ALA A 81 -3.36 -8.25 1.64
C ALA A 81 -4.33 -7.35 2.43
N GLN A 82 -3.80 -6.52 3.33
CA GLN A 82 -4.61 -5.60 4.13
C GLN A 82 -5.30 -4.53 3.27
N VAL A 83 -4.61 -4.03 2.25
CA VAL A 83 -5.16 -3.04 1.30
C VAL A 83 -6.27 -3.69 0.49
N ILE A 84 -6.00 -4.86 -0.09
CA ILE A 84 -6.96 -5.59 -0.92
C ILE A 84 -8.24 -5.91 -0.13
N ASP A 85 -8.10 -6.39 1.11
CA ASP A 85 -9.23 -6.76 1.97
C ASP A 85 -10.11 -5.55 2.31
N TYR A 86 -9.49 -4.42 2.69
CA TYR A 86 -10.22 -3.18 3.03
C TYR A 86 -11.06 -2.65 1.87
N PHE A 87 -10.53 -2.69 0.65
CA PHE A 87 -11.23 -2.19 -0.52
C PHE A 87 -12.14 -3.22 -1.19
N ARG A 88 -12.15 -4.48 -0.74
CA ARG A 88 -12.89 -5.58 -1.39
C ARG A 88 -14.39 -5.28 -1.53
N GLU A 89 -15.03 -4.80 -0.48
CA GLU A 89 -16.47 -4.48 -0.50
C GLU A 89 -16.78 -3.22 -1.30
N GLN A 90 -15.90 -2.22 -1.23
CA GLN A 90 -16.03 -0.98 -2.01
C GLN A 90 -15.92 -1.26 -3.50
N LEU A 91 -14.95 -2.08 -3.90
CA LEU A 91 -14.75 -2.52 -5.28
C LEU A 91 -15.86 -3.47 -5.78
N ALA A 92 -16.50 -4.22 -4.88
CA ALA A 92 -17.64 -5.08 -5.24
C ALA A 92 -18.95 -4.30 -5.44
N THR A 93 -19.12 -3.18 -4.71
CA THR A 93 -20.31 -2.32 -4.79
C THR A 93 -20.25 -1.36 -5.98
N MET A 94 -19.04 -0.94 -6.36
CA MET A 94 -18.78 -0.23 -7.62
C MET A 94 -18.74 -1.27 -8.75
N GLU A 95 -19.90 -1.62 -9.30
CA GLU A 95 -20.05 -2.66 -10.33
C GLU A 95 -19.04 -2.56 -11.52
N PRO A 96 -18.77 -3.69 -12.20
CA PRO A 96 -17.49 -3.97 -12.84
C PRO A 96 -17.45 -3.58 -14.33
N LEU A 97 -16.35 -2.98 -14.79
CA LEU A 97 -15.98 -2.91 -16.21
C LEU A 97 -14.45 -2.77 -16.37
N PRO A 98 -13.88 -3.17 -17.51
CA PRO A 98 -13.82 -4.51 -18.10
C PRO A 98 -12.44 -5.14 -17.87
N THR A 99 -12.36 -6.46 -18.03
CA THR A 99 -11.12 -7.20 -18.28
C THR A 99 -10.23 -6.38 -19.21
N LYS A 100 -9.01 -6.04 -18.78
CA LYS A 100 -7.98 -5.74 -19.76
C LYS A 100 -7.72 -7.04 -20.50
N GLU A 101 -8.41 -7.19 -21.64
CA GLU A 101 -7.98 -8.09 -22.69
C GLU A 101 -6.51 -7.76 -22.96
N SER A 102 -5.62 -8.68 -22.59
CA SER A 102 -4.48 -8.93 -23.45
C SER A 102 -4.97 -9.94 -24.51
N PRO A 103 -4.87 -9.59 -25.80
CA PRO A 103 -5.39 -10.35 -26.92
C PRO A 103 -4.46 -11.52 -27.31
N ALA A 104 -5.01 -12.46 -28.09
CA ALA A 104 -4.33 -13.56 -28.80
C ALA A 104 -3.72 -14.64 -27.89
N GLN A 105 -4.07 -15.92 -27.99
CA GLN A 105 -4.17 -16.70 -29.21
C GLN A 105 -5.32 -17.72 -29.13
N GLU A 106 -6.46 -17.37 -29.71
CA GLU A 106 -7.27 -18.33 -30.46
C GLU A 106 -6.56 -18.48 -31.81
N ALA A 107 -5.93 -19.64 -32.03
CA ALA A 107 -5.51 -20.08 -33.35
C ALA A 107 -5.74 -21.58 -33.46
N LEU A 108 -7.02 -21.95 -33.52
CA LEU A 108 -7.51 -23.04 -34.36
C LEU A 108 -8.40 -22.38 -35.42
N PRO A 109 -8.57 -22.92 -36.65
CA PRO A 109 -8.40 -24.32 -37.03
C PRO A 109 -7.81 -24.54 -38.44
N LYS A 110 -7.91 -25.81 -38.91
CA LYS A 110 -7.85 -26.32 -40.31
C LYS A 110 -6.46 -26.77 -40.76
N GLU A 111 -6.25 -27.90 -41.43
CA GLU A 111 -7.08 -28.91 -42.13
C GLU A 111 -6.14 -30.13 -42.36
N GLU A 112 -6.70 -31.35 -42.43
CA GLU A 112 -6.20 -32.51 -43.21
C GLU A 112 -4.81 -33.11 -42.81
N GLU A 113 -4.66 -34.38 -42.46
CA GLU A 113 -4.93 -35.64 -43.21
C GLU A 113 -5.01 -36.83 -42.22
#